data_AF-A0A8T3VGK3-F1
#
_entry.id   AF-A0A8T3VGK3-F1
#
_cell.length_a   1.000
_cell.length_b   1.000
_cell.length_c   1.000
_cell.angle_alpha   90.00
_cell.angle_beta   90.00
_cell.angle_gamma   90.00
#
_symmetry.space_group_name_H-M   'P 1'
#
loop_
_entity.id
_entity.type
_entity.pdbx_description
1 polymer ?
#
loop_
_entity_poly.entity_id
_entity_poly.type
_entity_poly.pdbx_seq_one_letter_code
_entity_poly.pdbx_strand_id
1 'polypeptide(L)'
;MKEIICEMCGSNDIVKKEGVYVCQSCGTKYTPEEAKKLMVEGTVTIDKSSEKENLKTLAKRYYDNEEFEKADDYYDRIIELDPHDWEAVYYGGLASAKRSTFDNIRLGEAVIGAENAIHIMEDDEKEKYSKIFREELLTEAIDTTNFVFNVADENFSDFGADAVGGYLNNLVDIITDFEKILEKFPEKKVTKNGDSWNAYIHIIECANRLQRSYSYYWGYNTSSGAPVHKPFESSQWKSYGKSKQDEYTAKLQALDPEFMPPEVPNDGCYVATCVYQSYDCPEVWTLRRFRDNTLRKSIFGRTFIKCYYVISPTIVKFFGDYKIFNLMFKPILDKFVNKLQEKGFESTFYSDMGD
;
A
#
# COMPACT_ATOMS: atom_id res chain seq x y z
N MET A 1 -3.40 47.67 -16.19
CA MET A 1 -3.31 49.15 -16.19
C MET A 1 -1.87 49.48 -15.83
N LYS A 2 -1.20 50.46 -16.47
CA LYS A 2 0.20 50.80 -16.09
C LYS A 2 0.20 51.30 -14.63
N GLU A 3 0.87 50.60 -13.72
CA GLU A 3 0.93 50.99 -12.31
C GLU A 3 1.91 52.15 -12.12
N ILE A 4 1.53 53.13 -11.30
CA ILE A 4 2.35 54.29 -10.95
C ILE A 4 2.88 54.04 -9.55
N ILE A 5 4.20 54.07 -9.38
CA ILE A 5 4.85 53.90 -8.08
C ILE A 5 5.34 55.26 -7.59
N CYS A 6 5.07 55.56 -6.32
CA CYS A 6 5.51 56.79 -5.68
C CYS A 6 7.04 56.77 -5.48
N GLU A 7 7.76 57.69 -6.11
CA GLU A 7 9.23 57.80 -6.01
C GLU A 7 9.74 58.08 -4.59
N MET A 8 8.88 58.59 -3.70
CA MET A 8 9.25 58.96 -2.33
C MET A 8 9.11 57.81 -1.32
N CYS A 9 8.21 56.85 -1.57
CA CYS A 9 7.89 55.81 -0.58
C CYS A 9 7.64 54.41 -1.14
N GLY A 10 7.66 54.23 -2.48
CA GLY A 10 7.45 52.93 -3.12
C GLY A 10 6.00 52.43 -3.15
N SER A 11 5.03 53.18 -2.61
CA SER A 11 3.61 52.82 -2.66
C SER A 11 3.05 52.93 -4.09
N ASN A 12 2.17 51.98 -4.47
CA ASN A 12 1.41 51.99 -5.72
C ASN A 12 -0.02 52.53 -5.56
N ASP A 13 -0.41 52.99 -4.35
CA ASP A 13 -1.73 53.56 -4.06
C ASP A 13 -1.75 55.06 -4.38
N ILE A 14 -2.01 55.38 -5.65
CA ILE A 14 -2.04 56.75 -6.19
C ILE A 14 -3.41 57.02 -6.84
N VAL A 15 -4.10 58.05 -6.34
CA VAL A 15 -5.44 58.44 -6.83
C VAL A 15 -5.46 59.84 -7.42
N LYS A 16 -6.32 60.08 -8.42
CA LYS A 16 -6.46 61.40 -9.05
C LYS A 16 -7.45 62.26 -8.28
N LYS A 17 -7.00 63.41 -7.75
CA LYS A 17 -7.83 64.42 -7.05
C LYS A 17 -7.55 65.79 -7.66
N GLU A 18 -8.59 66.53 -8.04
CA GLU A 18 -8.50 67.93 -8.51
C GLU A 18 -7.47 68.16 -9.65
N GLY A 19 -7.32 67.19 -10.55
CA GLY A 19 -6.40 67.29 -11.69
C GLY A 19 -4.95 66.89 -11.43
N VAL A 20 -4.59 66.54 -10.19
CA VAL A 20 -3.28 65.97 -9.80
C VAL A 20 -3.42 64.54 -9.27
N TYR A 21 -2.35 63.76 -9.33
CA TYR A 21 -2.27 62.42 -8.76
C TYR A 21 -1.65 62.49 -7.37
N VAL A 22 -2.20 61.80 -6.37
CA VAL A 22 -1.75 61.88 -4.97
C VAL A 22 -1.51 60.49 -4.41
N CYS A 23 -0.29 60.24 -3.92
CA CYS A 23 0.04 59.03 -3.17
C CYS A 23 -0.70 59.03 -1.83
N GLN A 24 -1.50 57.99 -1.56
CA GLN A 24 -2.26 57.89 -0.31
C GLN A 24 -1.39 57.53 0.89
N SER A 25 -0.20 56.95 0.68
CA SER A 25 0.70 56.55 1.78
C SER A 25 1.57 57.70 2.31
N CYS A 26 2.08 58.59 1.45
CA CYS A 26 2.99 59.67 1.87
C CYS A 26 2.52 61.09 1.50
N GLY A 27 1.44 61.22 0.73
CA GLY A 27 0.88 62.53 0.35
C GLY A 27 1.60 63.25 -0.79
N THR A 28 2.63 62.64 -1.39
CA THR A 28 3.33 63.20 -2.57
C THR A 28 2.35 63.39 -3.73
N LYS A 29 2.46 64.55 -4.40
CA LYS A 29 1.57 64.95 -5.49
C LYS A 29 2.33 64.97 -6.82
N TYR A 30 1.69 64.50 -7.88
CA TYR A 30 2.22 64.46 -9.24
C TYR A 30 1.27 65.18 -10.20
N THR A 31 1.82 66.02 -11.05
CA THR A 31 1.12 66.52 -12.23
C THR A 31 0.82 65.37 -13.20
N PRO A 32 -0.14 65.53 -14.13
CA PRO A 32 -0.38 64.52 -15.16
C PRO A 32 0.84 64.15 -16.00
N GLU A 33 1.77 65.09 -16.21
CA GLU A 33 3.01 64.86 -16.97
C GLU A 33 4.05 64.09 -16.15
N GLU A 34 4.18 64.38 -14.85
CA GLU A 34 5.05 63.64 -13.92
C GLU A 34 4.53 62.22 -13.71
N ALA A 35 3.23 62.06 -13.50
CA ALA A 35 2.58 60.75 -13.40
C ALA A 35 2.80 59.89 -14.64
N LYS A 36 2.86 60.51 -15.83
CA LYS A 36 3.16 59.81 -17.10
C LYS A 36 4.62 59.39 -17.20
N LYS A 37 5.56 60.15 -16.62
CA LYS A 37 6.99 59.79 -16.53
C LYS A 37 7.26 58.70 -15.50
N LEU A 38 6.42 58.62 -14.46
CA LEU A 38 6.49 57.61 -13.40
C LEU A 38 5.83 56.27 -13.77
N MET A 39 5.25 56.17 -14.97
CA MET A 39 4.81 54.90 -15.53
C MET A 39 6.06 54.08 -15.89
N VAL A 40 6.55 53.31 -14.93
CA VAL A 40 7.62 52.34 -15.16
C VAL A 40 7.09 51.29 -16.14
N GLU A 41 7.73 51.15 -17.30
CA GLU A 41 7.56 49.97 -18.14
C GLU A 41 8.29 48.81 -17.46
N GLY A 42 7.57 48.09 -16.61
CA GLY A 42 8.09 46.91 -15.95
C GLY A 42 7.04 46.29 -15.05
N THR A 43 6.82 44.99 -15.20
CA THR A 43 6.11 44.18 -14.22
C THR A 43 6.97 44.19 -12.95
N VAL A 44 6.45 44.67 -11.82
CA VAL A 44 7.13 44.50 -10.53
C VAL A 44 7.10 43.01 -10.20
N THR A 45 8.18 42.30 -10.48
CA THR A 45 8.35 40.92 -10.04
C THR A 45 8.71 40.96 -8.56
N ILE A 46 7.78 40.57 -7.68
CA ILE A 46 8.10 40.32 -6.28
C ILE A 46 9.01 39.09 -6.27
N ASP A 47 10.27 39.29 -5.88
CA ASP A 47 11.23 38.21 -5.72
C ASP A 47 10.86 37.38 -4.48
N LYS A 48 10.22 36.23 -4.72
CA LYS A 48 9.84 35.25 -3.70
C LYS A 48 10.87 34.15 -3.49
N SER A 49 12.09 34.28 -4.03
CA SER A 49 13.14 33.25 -3.91
C SER A 49 13.45 32.90 -2.45
N SER A 50 13.58 33.91 -1.58
CA SER A 50 13.82 33.71 -0.14
C SER A 50 12.65 33.05 0.59
N GLU A 51 11.41 33.32 0.18
CA GLU A 51 10.22 32.67 0.72
C GLU A 51 10.21 31.18 0.34
N LYS A 52 10.45 30.88 -0.94
CA LYS A 52 10.52 29.51 -1.46
C LYS A 52 11.57 28.67 -0.73
N GLU A 53 12.77 29.22 -0.51
CA GLU A 53 13.86 28.52 0.19
C GLU A 53 13.51 28.22 1.66
N ASN A 54 12.86 29.16 2.34
CA ASN A 54 12.35 28.94 3.69
C ASN A 54 11.29 27.83 3.72
N LEU A 55 10.38 27.80 2.75
CA LEU A 55 9.36 26.75 2.64
C LEU A 55 10.01 25.39 2.38
N LYS A 56 11.01 25.29 1.50
CA LYS A 56 11.77 24.04 1.27
C LYS A 56 12.39 23.50 2.55
N THR A 57 13.03 24.39 3.32
CA THR A 57 13.64 24.03 4.60
C THR A 57 12.60 23.49 5.59
N LEU A 58 11.41 24.11 5.64
CA LEU A 58 10.32 23.68 6.52
C LEU A 58 9.71 22.36 6.05
N ALA A 59 9.40 22.22 4.76
CA ALA A 59 8.83 21.01 4.16
C ALA A 59 9.71 19.80 4.48
N LYS A 60 11.01 19.91 4.20
CA LYS A 60 11.99 18.86 4.48
C LYS A 60 12.08 18.52 5.96
N ARG A 61 12.10 19.53 6.85
CA ARG A 61 12.12 19.28 8.31
C ARG A 61 10.89 18.52 8.79
N TYR A 62 9.70 18.88 8.30
CA TYR A 62 8.47 18.17 8.65
C TYR A 62 8.47 16.75 8.09
N TYR A 63 8.97 16.57 6.86
CA TYR A 63 9.13 15.25 6.25
C TYR A 63 10.08 14.36 7.06
N ASP A 64 11.27 14.87 7.41
CA ASP A 64 12.28 14.17 8.21
C ASP A 64 11.79 13.83 9.64
N ASN A 65 10.85 14.62 10.16
CA ASN A 65 10.20 14.39 11.46
C ASN A 65 8.96 13.49 11.37
N GLU A 66 8.68 12.91 10.19
CA GLU A 66 7.50 12.08 9.91
C GLU A 66 6.15 12.81 10.11
N GLU A 67 6.16 14.15 10.10
CA GLU A 67 4.95 14.99 10.13
C GLU A 67 4.41 15.21 8.71
N PHE A 68 4.05 14.11 8.02
CA PHE A 68 3.77 14.11 6.58
C PHE A 68 2.61 15.02 6.16
N GLU A 69 1.58 15.20 6.99
CA GLU A 69 0.48 16.14 6.69
C GLU A 69 0.97 17.57 6.56
N LYS A 70 1.84 18.02 7.48
CA LYS A 70 2.44 19.35 7.39
C LYS A 70 3.43 19.42 6.23
N ALA A 71 4.24 18.38 6.04
CA ALA A 71 5.20 18.35 4.93
C ALA A 71 4.48 18.57 3.58
N ASP A 72 3.37 17.86 3.37
CA ASP A 72 2.50 17.99 2.20
C ASP A 72 1.97 19.42 2.01
N ASP A 73 1.43 20.04 3.07
CA ASP A 73 0.98 21.45 3.03
C ASP A 73 2.10 22.43 2.61
N TYR A 74 3.34 22.20 3.07
CA TYR A 74 4.47 23.03 2.68
C TYR A 74 4.92 22.75 1.25
N TYR A 75 4.87 21.50 0.77
CA TYR A 75 5.15 21.17 -0.63
C TYR A 75 4.12 21.80 -1.58
N ASP A 76 2.83 21.76 -1.25
CA ASP A 76 1.78 22.44 -2.01
C ASP A 76 2.06 23.94 -2.16
N ARG A 77 2.46 24.60 -1.06
CA ARG A 77 2.84 26.02 -1.10
C ARG A 77 4.08 26.29 -1.95
N ILE A 78 5.03 25.36 -2.01
CA ILE A 78 6.19 25.49 -2.91
C ILE A 78 5.74 25.34 -4.36
N ILE A 79 4.85 24.40 -4.66
CA ILE A 79 4.28 24.17 -6.00
C ILE A 79 3.46 25.40 -6.46
N GLU A 80 2.71 26.04 -5.57
CA GLU A 80 1.99 27.29 -5.85
C GLU A 80 2.94 28.44 -6.24
N LEU A 81 4.13 28.50 -5.64
CA LEU A 81 5.15 29.49 -5.95
C LEU A 81 5.93 29.15 -7.22
N ASP A 82 6.24 27.87 -7.42
CA ASP A 82 6.97 27.36 -8.56
C ASP A 82 6.50 25.95 -8.95
N PRO A 83 5.61 25.84 -9.95
CA PRO A 83 5.12 24.56 -10.45
C PRO A 83 6.19 23.68 -11.11
N HIS A 84 7.39 24.20 -11.38
CA HIS A 84 8.51 23.45 -11.96
C HIS A 84 9.51 22.97 -10.89
N ASP A 85 9.18 23.12 -9.61
CA ASP A 85 9.98 22.55 -8.53
C ASP A 85 9.74 21.04 -8.42
N TRP A 86 10.52 20.25 -9.16
CA TRP A 86 10.38 18.80 -9.19
C TRP A 86 10.49 18.15 -7.82
N GLU A 87 11.29 18.73 -6.92
CA GLU A 87 11.51 18.21 -5.58
C GLU A 87 10.23 18.33 -4.77
N ALA A 88 9.57 19.49 -4.81
CA ALA A 88 8.28 19.67 -4.16
C ALA A 88 7.18 18.79 -4.76
N VAL A 89 7.13 18.67 -6.09
CA VAL A 89 6.14 17.81 -6.79
C VAL A 89 6.30 16.34 -6.39
N TYR A 90 7.54 15.84 -6.35
CA TYR A 90 7.80 14.45 -5.99
C TYR A 90 7.57 14.19 -4.49
N TYR A 91 8.21 14.97 -3.62
CA TYR A 91 8.11 14.72 -2.17
C TYR A 91 6.74 15.08 -1.60
N GLY A 92 5.96 15.97 -2.23
CA GLY A 92 4.54 16.15 -1.91
C GLY A 92 3.73 14.88 -2.16
N GLY A 93 3.85 14.31 -3.37
CA GLY A 93 3.22 13.02 -3.69
C GLY A 93 3.65 11.89 -2.74
N LEU A 94 4.95 11.82 -2.39
CA LEU A 94 5.46 10.83 -1.45
C LEU A 94 4.98 11.07 -0.01
N ALA A 95 4.89 12.33 0.42
CA ALA A 95 4.31 12.69 1.72
C ALA A 95 2.84 12.27 1.79
N SER A 96 2.07 12.46 0.71
CA SER A 96 0.68 11.99 0.68
C SER A 96 0.55 10.48 0.72
N ALA A 97 1.42 9.73 0.02
CA ALA A 97 1.48 8.27 0.13
C ALA A 97 1.75 7.81 1.57
N LYS A 98 2.65 8.48 2.29
CA LYS A 98 2.96 8.19 3.70
C LYS A 98 1.81 8.51 4.69
N ARG A 99 0.75 9.18 4.23
CA ARG A 99 -0.50 9.39 4.97
C ARG A 99 -1.55 8.33 4.67
N SER A 100 -1.17 7.26 3.98
CA SER A 100 -2.05 6.12 3.72
C SER A 100 -2.67 5.60 5.02
N THR A 101 -3.95 5.29 4.95
CA THR A 101 -4.66 4.56 6.01
C THR A 101 -5.15 3.25 5.45
N PHE A 102 -5.60 2.34 6.33
CA PHE A 102 -6.15 1.06 5.87
C PHE A 102 -7.35 1.23 4.92
N ASP A 103 -8.17 2.27 5.12
CA ASP A 103 -9.33 2.54 4.28
C ASP A 103 -8.97 3.35 3.02
N ASN A 104 -7.77 3.94 2.94
CA ASN A 104 -7.38 4.82 1.86
C ASN A 104 -5.86 4.76 1.62
N ILE A 105 -5.46 3.84 0.73
CA ILE A 105 -4.07 3.72 0.27
C ILE A 105 -3.80 4.76 -0.81
N ARG A 106 -2.72 5.53 -0.62
CA ARG A 106 -2.37 6.70 -1.44
C ARG A 106 -1.06 6.52 -2.22
N LEU A 107 -0.57 5.28 -2.33
CA LEU A 107 0.68 4.97 -3.03
C LEU A 107 0.69 5.52 -4.47
N GLY A 108 -0.43 5.45 -5.18
CA GLY A 108 -0.59 6.02 -6.51
C GLY A 108 -0.31 7.53 -6.59
N GLU A 109 -0.49 8.29 -5.52
CA GLU A 109 -0.17 9.73 -5.48
C GLU A 109 1.35 9.96 -5.56
N ALA A 110 2.16 9.11 -4.93
CA ALA A 110 3.62 9.16 -5.06
C ALA A 110 4.08 8.80 -6.47
N VAL A 111 3.46 7.81 -7.11
CA VAL A 111 3.76 7.43 -8.50
C VAL A 111 3.47 8.59 -9.45
N ILE A 112 2.30 9.24 -9.30
CA ILE A 112 1.93 10.41 -10.10
C ILE A 112 2.90 11.58 -9.85
N GLY A 113 3.24 11.85 -8.58
CA GLY A 113 4.22 12.88 -8.21
C GLY A 113 5.58 12.64 -8.87
N ALA A 114 6.06 11.40 -8.88
CA ALA A 114 7.32 11.03 -9.53
C ALA A 114 7.27 11.18 -11.06
N GLU A 115 6.18 10.76 -11.70
CA GLU A 115 6.00 10.96 -13.16
C GLU A 115 6.03 12.44 -13.51
N ASN A 116 5.27 13.26 -12.78
CA ASN A 116 5.22 14.70 -12.99
C ASN A 116 6.58 15.35 -12.75
N ALA A 117 7.29 14.96 -11.70
CA ALA A 117 8.64 15.45 -11.39
C ALA A 117 9.64 15.14 -12.52
N ILE A 118 9.64 13.92 -13.06
CA ILE A 118 10.49 13.58 -14.22
C ILE A 118 10.13 14.42 -15.46
N HIS A 119 8.86 14.74 -15.67
CA HIS A 119 8.44 15.53 -16.83
C HIS A 119 8.96 16.98 -16.79
N ILE A 120 9.13 17.56 -15.61
CA ILE A 120 9.59 18.95 -15.43
C ILE A 120 11.11 19.09 -15.22
N MET A 121 11.83 17.98 -14.97
CA MET A 121 13.29 17.98 -14.86
C MET A 121 14.01 18.20 -16.19
N GLU A 122 15.26 18.68 -16.10
CA GLU A 122 16.21 18.71 -17.21
C GLU A 122 16.66 17.31 -17.61
N ASP A 123 16.93 17.09 -18.91
CA ASP A 123 17.18 15.76 -19.47
C ASP A 123 18.41 15.05 -18.90
N ASP A 124 19.45 15.78 -18.49
CA ASP A 124 20.69 15.23 -17.94
C ASP A 124 20.54 14.70 -16.50
N GLU A 125 19.51 15.14 -15.77
CA GLU A 125 19.23 14.70 -14.41
C GLU A 125 18.20 13.54 -14.34
N LYS A 126 17.39 13.35 -15.39
CA LYS A 126 16.29 12.37 -15.41
C LYS A 126 16.74 10.94 -15.12
N GLU A 127 17.86 10.48 -15.70
CA GLU A 127 18.34 9.12 -15.47
C GLU A 127 18.72 8.90 -14.00
N LYS A 128 19.39 9.87 -13.39
CA LYS A 128 19.80 9.84 -11.98
C LYS A 128 18.57 9.78 -11.07
N TYR A 129 17.63 10.71 -11.23
CA TYR A 129 16.46 10.79 -10.35
C TYR A 129 15.44 9.68 -10.61
N SER A 130 15.31 9.18 -11.85
CA SER A 130 14.47 8.00 -12.12
C SER A 130 14.93 6.78 -11.31
N LYS A 131 16.24 6.62 -11.11
CA LYS A 131 16.77 5.54 -10.27
C LYS A 131 16.46 5.77 -8.79
N ILE A 132 16.63 7.00 -8.31
CA ILE A 132 16.34 7.37 -6.91
C ILE A 132 14.85 7.17 -6.60
N PHE A 133 13.98 7.72 -7.45
CA PHE A 133 12.53 7.61 -7.29
C PHE A 133 12.08 6.15 -7.32
N ARG A 134 12.65 5.34 -8.21
CA ARG A 134 12.38 3.90 -8.23
C ARG A 134 12.67 3.25 -6.87
N GLU A 135 13.85 3.46 -6.32
CA GLU A 135 14.27 2.86 -5.04
C GLU A 135 13.34 3.28 -3.90
N GLU A 136 13.02 4.56 -3.81
CA GLU A 136 12.15 5.11 -2.77
C GLU A 136 10.68 4.66 -2.93
N LEU A 137 10.13 4.70 -4.15
CA LEU A 137 8.76 4.27 -4.42
C LEU A 137 8.56 2.77 -4.16
N LEU A 138 9.53 1.94 -4.53
CA LEU A 138 9.45 0.50 -4.23
C LEU A 138 9.55 0.26 -2.72
N THR A 139 10.37 1.02 -2.00
CA THR A 139 10.44 0.93 -0.53
C THR A 139 9.11 1.31 0.11
N GLU A 140 8.51 2.44 -0.30
CA GLU A 140 7.21 2.90 0.20
C GLU A 140 6.08 1.89 -0.12
N ALA A 141 6.10 1.31 -1.31
CA ALA A 141 5.13 0.28 -1.70
C ALA A 141 5.22 -0.96 -0.81
N ILE A 142 6.44 -1.38 -0.45
CA ILE A 142 6.69 -2.50 0.47
C ILE A 142 6.19 -2.17 1.88
N ASP A 143 6.52 -0.98 2.39
CA ASP A 143 6.09 -0.54 3.73
C ASP A 143 4.56 -0.45 3.82
N THR A 144 3.91 0.13 2.80
CA THR A 144 2.45 0.18 2.68
C THR A 144 1.83 -1.22 2.64
N THR A 145 2.45 -2.16 1.90
CA THR A 145 2.01 -3.55 1.83
C THR A 145 2.05 -4.22 3.21
N ASN A 146 3.17 -4.07 3.92
CA ASN A 146 3.36 -4.63 5.25
C ASN A 146 2.38 -4.03 6.27
N PHE A 147 2.14 -2.71 6.21
CA PHE A 147 1.14 -2.05 7.02
C PHE A 147 -0.26 -2.63 6.79
N VAL A 148 -0.68 -2.75 5.52
CA VAL A 148 -1.99 -3.33 5.15
C VAL A 148 -2.11 -4.77 5.61
N PHE A 149 -1.04 -5.56 5.51
CA PHE A 149 -1.03 -6.94 5.99
C PHE A 149 -1.20 -7.01 7.50
N ASN A 150 -0.43 -6.22 8.25
CA ASN A 150 -0.47 -6.23 9.71
C ASN A 150 -1.86 -5.80 10.23
N VAL A 151 -2.42 -4.71 9.71
CA VAL A 151 -3.75 -4.25 10.13
C VAL A 151 -4.82 -5.30 9.81
N ALA A 152 -4.76 -5.92 8.62
CA ALA A 152 -5.69 -6.98 8.27
C ALA A 152 -5.53 -8.19 9.19
N ASP A 153 -4.31 -8.68 9.42
CA ASP A 153 -4.06 -9.87 10.23
C ASP A 153 -4.47 -9.69 11.70
N GLU A 154 -4.35 -8.48 12.25
CA GLU A 154 -4.78 -8.15 13.62
C GLU A 154 -6.30 -8.01 13.77
N ASN A 155 -7.00 -7.51 12.75
CA ASN A 155 -8.38 -7.07 12.87
C ASN A 155 -9.37 -7.89 12.02
N PHE A 156 -8.91 -8.89 11.26
CA PHE A 156 -9.74 -9.58 10.26
C PHE A 156 -11.02 -10.20 10.84
N SER A 157 -10.97 -10.70 12.09
CA SER A 157 -12.13 -11.30 12.74
C SER A 157 -13.29 -10.32 12.93
N ASP A 158 -12.99 -9.03 12.98
CA ASP A 158 -13.99 -8.01 13.28
C ASP A 158 -14.50 -7.33 12.00
N PHE A 159 -13.93 -7.68 10.85
CA PHE A 159 -14.27 -7.09 9.56
C PHE A 159 -15.67 -7.50 9.12
N GLY A 160 -16.51 -6.49 8.83
CA GLY A 160 -17.72 -6.66 8.04
C GLY A 160 -17.39 -6.94 6.57
N ALA A 161 -18.42 -7.28 5.78
CA ALA A 161 -18.24 -7.63 4.36
C ALA A 161 -17.55 -6.51 3.56
N ASP A 162 -17.91 -5.25 3.82
CA ASP A 162 -17.33 -4.09 3.12
C ASP A 162 -15.83 -3.93 3.44
N ALA A 163 -15.42 -4.17 4.69
CA ALA A 163 -14.01 -4.11 5.09
C ALA A 163 -13.18 -5.23 4.45
N VAL A 164 -13.74 -6.45 4.34
CA VAL A 164 -13.10 -7.54 3.58
C VAL A 164 -12.96 -7.16 2.10
N GLY A 165 -14.00 -6.61 1.48
CA GLY A 165 -13.96 -6.16 0.09
C GLY A 165 -12.93 -5.03 -0.12
N GLY A 166 -12.90 -4.05 0.78
CA GLY A 166 -11.93 -2.94 0.78
C GLY A 166 -10.49 -3.45 0.89
N TYR A 167 -10.22 -4.38 1.81
CA TYR A 167 -8.92 -5.02 1.93
C TYR A 167 -8.47 -5.69 0.62
N LEU A 168 -9.35 -6.47 -0.02
CA LEU A 168 -9.02 -7.13 -1.27
C LEU A 168 -8.78 -6.13 -2.41
N ASN A 169 -9.50 -5.01 -2.43
CA ASN A 169 -9.25 -3.94 -3.40
C ASN A 169 -7.90 -3.25 -3.13
N ASN A 170 -7.56 -2.98 -1.87
CA ASN A 170 -6.25 -2.43 -1.51
C ASN A 170 -5.11 -3.32 -2.02
N LEU A 171 -5.24 -4.65 -1.92
CA LEU A 171 -4.24 -5.59 -2.47
C LEU A 171 -4.11 -5.49 -3.99
N VAL A 172 -5.22 -5.29 -4.71
CA VAL A 172 -5.21 -5.08 -6.18
C VAL A 172 -4.55 -3.74 -6.52
N ASP A 173 -4.86 -2.68 -5.77
CA ASP A 173 -4.30 -1.35 -5.99
C ASP A 173 -2.79 -1.34 -5.73
N ILE A 174 -2.34 -1.97 -4.64
CA ILE A 174 -0.92 -2.16 -4.33
C ILE A 174 -0.20 -2.91 -5.45
N ILE A 175 -0.76 -4.03 -5.94
CA ILE A 175 -0.17 -4.75 -7.07
C ILE A 175 -0.05 -3.80 -8.25
N THR A 176 -1.14 -3.11 -8.61
CA THR A 176 -1.19 -2.19 -9.75
C THR A 176 -0.15 -1.08 -9.64
N ASP A 177 0.06 -0.52 -8.44
CA ASP A 177 1.04 0.54 -8.22
C ASP A 177 2.47 0.02 -8.29
N PHE A 178 2.76 -1.20 -7.78
CA PHE A 178 4.04 -1.85 -8.06
C PHE A 178 4.28 -2.00 -9.58
N GLU A 179 3.27 -2.44 -10.34
CA GLU A 179 3.41 -2.61 -11.80
C GLU A 179 3.71 -1.27 -12.48
N LYS A 180 3.03 -0.19 -12.10
CA LYS A 180 3.30 1.16 -12.61
C LYS A 180 4.71 1.62 -12.28
N ILE A 181 5.19 1.44 -11.04
CA ILE A 181 6.56 1.82 -10.67
C ILE A 181 7.57 1.07 -11.53
N LEU A 182 7.37 -0.24 -11.72
CA LEU A 182 8.25 -1.09 -12.52
C LEU A 182 8.26 -0.71 -14.01
N GLU A 183 7.11 -0.31 -14.55
CA GLU A 183 6.95 0.13 -15.94
C GLU A 183 7.54 1.52 -16.19
N LYS A 184 7.24 2.48 -15.31
CA LYS A 184 7.56 3.91 -15.48
C LYS A 184 9.00 4.24 -15.12
N PHE A 185 9.58 3.50 -14.19
CA PHE A 185 10.95 3.68 -13.73
C PHE A 185 11.74 2.39 -13.93
N PRO A 186 11.95 1.90 -15.16
CA PRO A 186 12.56 0.59 -15.39
C PRO A 186 14.06 0.60 -15.03
N GLU A 187 14.55 -0.50 -14.47
CA GLU A 187 15.99 -0.71 -14.31
C GLU A 187 16.63 -1.27 -15.60
N LYS A 188 17.91 -0.96 -15.83
CA LYS A 188 18.64 -1.42 -17.03
C LYS A 188 18.74 -2.94 -17.13
N LYS A 189 18.84 -3.62 -15.99
CA LYS A 189 18.98 -5.07 -15.91
C LYS A 189 18.44 -5.56 -14.58
N VAL A 190 17.38 -6.36 -14.64
CA VAL A 190 16.85 -7.06 -13.48
C VAL A 190 17.86 -8.10 -12.99
N THR A 191 18.09 -8.14 -11.68
CA THR A 191 19.02 -9.08 -11.03
C THR A 191 18.34 -9.83 -9.89
N LYS A 192 18.83 -11.05 -9.61
CA LYS A 192 18.38 -11.83 -8.44
C LYS A 192 18.68 -11.05 -7.15
N ASN A 193 17.71 -10.97 -6.26
CA ASN A 193 17.73 -10.21 -5.01
C ASN A 193 17.89 -8.67 -5.18
N GLY A 194 17.68 -8.14 -6.39
CA GLY A 194 17.59 -6.69 -6.63
C GLY A 194 16.18 -6.13 -6.41
N ASP A 195 15.99 -4.85 -6.71
CA ASP A 195 14.74 -4.15 -6.37
C ASP A 195 13.51 -4.70 -7.11
N SER A 196 13.61 -4.96 -8.43
CA SER A 196 12.48 -5.62 -9.13
C SER A 196 12.19 -7.00 -8.57
N TRP A 197 13.24 -7.76 -8.19
CA TRP A 197 13.06 -9.09 -7.63
C TRP A 197 12.25 -9.02 -6.33
N ASN A 198 12.56 -8.08 -5.44
CA ASN A 198 11.81 -7.87 -4.21
C ASN A 198 10.39 -7.39 -4.49
N ALA A 199 10.21 -6.48 -5.45
CA ALA A 199 8.87 -6.04 -5.89
C ALA A 199 8.03 -7.22 -6.41
N TYR A 200 8.62 -8.11 -7.22
CA TYR A 200 7.94 -9.30 -7.73
C TYR A 200 7.51 -10.25 -6.59
N ILE A 201 8.34 -10.40 -5.56
CA ILE A 201 7.98 -11.18 -4.36
C ILE A 201 6.75 -10.58 -3.67
N HIS A 202 6.73 -9.28 -3.40
CA HIS A 202 5.59 -8.64 -2.74
C HIS A 202 4.31 -8.65 -3.59
N ILE A 203 4.43 -8.52 -4.92
CA ILE A 203 3.30 -8.73 -5.82
C ILE A 203 2.75 -10.16 -5.67
N ILE A 204 3.61 -11.18 -5.61
CA ILE A 204 3.21 -12.57 -5.39
C ILE A 204 2.54 -12.73 -4.01
N GLU A 205 3.03 -12.09 -2.96
CA GLU A 205 2.44 -12.14 -1.62
C GLU A 205 1.02 -11.53 -1.59
N CYS A 206 0.83 -10.35 -2.19
CA CYS A 206 -0.49 -9.75 -2.37
C CYS A 206 -1.40 -10.67 -3.18
N ALA A 207 -0.90 -11.21 -4.30
CA ALA A 207 -1.62 -12.14 -5.16
C ALA A 207 -2.00 -13.45 -4.46
N ASN A 208 -1.16 -13.93 -3.54
CA ASN A 208 -1.44 -15.10 -2.71
C ASN A 208 -2.54 -14.80 -1.68
N ARG A 209 -2.51 -13.62 -1.04
CA ARG A 209 -3.57 -13.19 -0.13
C ARG A 209 -4.91 -13.01 -0.85
N LEU A 210 -4.94 -12.49 -2.07
CA LEU A 210 -6.16 -12.42 -2.89
C LEU A 210 -6.79 -13.79 -3.18
N GLN A 211 -5.98 -14.86 -3.15
CA GLN A 211 -6.44 -16.22 -3.41
C GLN A 211 -7.02 -16.94 -2.18
N ARG A 212 -6.83 -16.39 -0.97
CA ARG A 212 -7.33 -16.98 0.27
C ARG A 212 -8.86 -17.01 0.31
N SER A 213 -9.40 -17.89 1.16
CA SER A 213 -10.82 -17.89 1.48
C SER A 213 -11.05 -16.98 2.68
N TYR A 214 -12.03 -16.09 2.56
CA TYR A 214 -12.36 -15.13 3.60
C TYR A 214 -13.75 -15.36 4.14
N SER A 215 -13.95 -14.94 5.39
CA SER A 215 -15.24 -14.79 6.02
C SER A 215 -15.32 -13.41 6.65
N TYR A 216 -16.53 -12.93 6.86
CA TYR A 216 -16.78 -11.62 7.47
C TYR A 216 -17.70 -11.76 8.67
N TYR A 217 -17.52 -10.89 9.65
CA TYR A 217 -18.37 -10.79 10.82
C TYR A 217 -19.78 -10.34 10.42
N TRP A 218 -20.78 -11.16 10.75
CA TRP A 218 -22.18 -10.93 10.41
C TRP A 218 -23.03 -10.47 11.62
N GLY A 219 -22.62 -10.82 12.84
CA GLY A 219 -23.37 -10.49 14.06
C GLY A 219 -23.13 -11.50 15.18
N TYR A 220 -24.04 -11.54 16.16
CA TYR A 220 -24.00 -12.50 17.27
C TYR A 220 -25.15 -13.51 17.19
N ASN A 221 -24.89 -14.73 17.64
CA ASN A 221 -25.92 -15.72 17.89
C ASN A 221 -26.75 -15.30 19.12
N THR A 222 -28.07 -15.16 18.96
CA THR A 222 -28.98 -14.69 20.02
C THR A 222 -29.10 -15.62 21.22
N SER A 223 -28.70 -16.89 21.08
CA SER A 223 -28.79 -17.89 22.15
C SER A 223 -27.47 -18.09 22.89
N SER A 224 -26.32 -18.07 22.19
CA SER A 224 -25.00 -18.31 22.79
C SER A 224 -24.18 -17.05 23.02
N GLY A 225 -24.55 -15.91 22.41
CA GLY A 225 -23.75 -14.68 22.42
C GLY A 225 -22.45 -14.78 21.61
N ALA A 226 -22.20 -15.90 20.92
CA ALA A 226 -21.00 -16.10 20.13
C ALA A 226 -21.05 -15.31 18.80
N PRO A 227 -19.91 -14.77 18.31
CA PRO A 227 -19.84 -14.13 17.02
C PRO A 227 -20.14 -15.12 15.89
N VAL A 228 -20.81 -14.64 14.84
CA VAL A 228 -21.19 -15.41 13.66
C VAL A 228 -20.50 -14.80 12.45
N HIS A 229 -19.78 -15.65 11.72
CA HIS A 229 -19.13 -15.28 10.47
C HIS A 229 -19.83 -15.92 9.28
N LYS A 230 -19.81 -15.24 8.14
CA LYS A 230 -20.31 -15.77 6.86
C LYS A 230 -19.20 -15.81 5.82
N PRO A 231 -19.18 -16.81 4.93
CA PRO A 231 -18.25 -16.84 3.81
C PRO A 231 -18.36 -15.57 2.95
N PHE A 232 -17.22 -15.05 2.52
CA PHE A 232 -17.13 -13.93 1.60
C PHE A 232 -16.88 -14.42 0.17
N GLU A 233 -17.73 -14.00 -0.77
CA GLU A 233 -17.60 -14.39 -2.18
C GLU A 233 -16.44 -13.61 -2.82
N SER A 234 -15.37 -14.32 -3.15
CA SER A 234 -14.08 -13.73 -3.56
C SER A 234 -13.57 -14.22 -4.92
N SER A 235 -14.41 -14.90 -5.71
CA SER A 235 -14.01 -15.59 -6.95
C SER A 235 -13.27 -14.69 -7.96
N GLN A 236 -13.68 -13.43 -8.11
CA GLN A 236 -12.99 -12.48 -8.99
C GLN A 236 -11.56 -12.17 -8.54
N TRP A 237 -11.34 -11.90 -7.26
CA TRP A 237 -10.02 -11.61 -6.69
C TRP A 237 -9.12 -12.85 -6.72
N LYS A 238 -9.68 -14.04 -6.47
CA LYS A 238 -8.94 -15.31 -6.61
C LYS A 238 -8.40 -15.51 -8.01
N SER A 239 -9.21 -15.22 -9.03
CA SER A 239 -8.81 -15.35 -10.44
C SER A 239 -7.73 -14.34 -10.81
N TYR A 240 -7.88 -13.08 -10.38
CA TYR A 240 -6.86 -12.04 -10.57
C TYR A 240 -5.55 -12.38 -9.86
N GLY A 241 -5.62 -12.75 -8.58
CA GLY A 241 -4.47 -13.16 -7.78
C GLY A 241 -3.74 -14.35 -8.42
N LYS A 242 -4.47 -15.36 -8.92
CA LYS A 242 -3.83 -16.48 -9.61
C LYS A 242 -3.07 -16.03 -10.86
N SER A 243 -3.69 -15.17 -11.67
CA SER A 243 -3.03 -14.61 -12.87
C SER A 243 -1.74 -13.87 -12.52
N LYS A 244 -1.74 -13.04 -11.47
CA LYS A 244 -0.56 -12.27 -11.05
C LYS A 244 0.51 -13.15 -10.41
N GLN A 245 0.13 -14.13 -9.60
CA GLN A 245 1.06 -15.12 -9.07
C GLN A 245 1.81 -15.83 -10.20
N ASP A 246 1.09 -16.34 -11.21
CA ASP A 246 1.68 -17.07 -12.34
C ASP A 246 2.62 -16.16 -13.17
N GLU A 247 2.19 -14.93 -13.45
CA GLU A 247 2.98 -13.94 -14.18
C GLU A 247 4.32 -13.64 -13.49
N TYR A 248 4.29 -13.28 -12.21
CA TYR A 248 5.49 -12.86 -11.49
C TYR A 248 6.36 -14.03 -11.05
N THR A 249 5.78 -15.22 -10.85
CA THR A 249 6.57 -16.45 -10.67
C THR A 249 7.39 -16.75 -11.91
N ALA A 250 6.80 -16.64 -13.11
CA ALA A 250 7.54 -16.84 -14.36
C ALA A 250 8.69 -15.84 -14.53
N LYS A 251 8.48 -14.56 -14.14
CA LYS A 251 9.54 -13.54 -14.15
C LYS A 251 10.69 -13.90 -13.20
N LEU A 252 10.38 -14.37 -11.98
CA LEU A 252 11.40 -14.81 -11.02
C LEU A 252 12.12 -16.09 -11.47
N GLN A 253 11.41 -17.06 -12.05
CA GLN A 253 12.01 -18.29 -12.59
C GLN A 253 12.92 -18.05 -13.79
N ALA A 254 12.67 -17.00 -14.58
CA ALA A 254 13.58 -16.59 -15.65
C ALA A 254 14.93 -16.07 -15.12
N LEU A 255 14.95 -15.55 -13.88
CA LEU A 255 16.16 -15.05 -13.20
C LEU A 255 16.82 -16.14 -12.35
N ASP A 256 16.02 -17.06 -11.81
CA ASP A 256 16.43 -18.17 -10.97
C ASP A 256 15.52 -19.39 -11.21
N PRO A 257 15.92 -20.34 -12.09
CA PRO A 257 15.09 -21.48 -12.45
C PRO A 257 14.69 -22.39 -11.28
N GLU A 258 15.40 -22.31 -10.15
CA GLU A 258 15.09 -23.04 -8.91
C GLU A 258 14.09 -22.29 -8.01
N PHE A 259 13.70 -21.06 -8.37
CA PHE A 259 12.75 -20.27 -7.61
C PHE A 259 11.40 -20.98 -7.56
N MET A 260 10.99 -21.28 -6.34
CA MET A 260 9.64 -21.69 -6.01
C MET A 260 8.98 -20.52 -5.29
N PRO A 261 7.84 -19.99 -5.80
CA PRO A 261 7.12 -18.96 -5.07
C PRO A 261 6.74 -19.53 -3.70
N PRO A 262 6.67 -18.70 -2.65
CA PRO A 262 6.03 -19.13 -1.42
C PRO A 262 4.65 -19.65 -1.82
N GLU A 263 4.41 -20.95 -1.59
CA GLU A 263 3.10 -21.53 -1.85
C GLU A 263 2.10 -20.62 -1.14
N VAL A 264 0.97 -20.27 -1.81
CA VAL A 264 -0.21 -19.77 -1.08
C VAL A 264 -0.30 -20.73 0.09
N PRO A 265 -0.20 -20.26 1.34
CA PRO A 265 -0.34 -21.15 2.45
C PRO A 265 -1.68 -21.81 2.19
N ASN A 266 -1.63 -23.08 1.82
CA ASN A 266 -2.82 -23.86 1.72
C ASN A 266 -3.11 -24.11 3.18
N ASP A 267 -3.75 -23.11 3.80
CA ASP A 267 -4.36 -23.08 5.12
C ASP A 267 -4.69 -24.51 5.56
N GLY A 268 -5.37 -25.25 4.67
CA GLY A 268 -5.83 -26.60 4.87
C GLY A 268 -4.86 -27.59 5.54
N CYS A 269 -5.31 -28.12 6.67
CA CYS A 269 -5.22 -29.56 6.86
C CYS A 269 -6.00 -30.25 5.71
N TYR A 270 -5.45 -30.38 4.49
CA TYR A 270 -6.13 -30.86 3.27
C TYR A 270 -7.09 -32.04 3.50
N VAL A 271 -6.63 -33.09 4.20
CA VAL A 271 -7.48 -34.25 4.51
C VAL A 271 -8.62 -33.86 5.44
N ALA A 272 -8.35 -33.07 6.49
CA ALA A 272 -9.36 -32.64 7.45
C ALA A 272 -10.35 -31.65 6.82
N THR A 273 -9.89 -30.70 6.01
CA THR A 273 -10.73 -29.76 5.26
C THR A 273 -11.61 -30.49 4.25
N CYS A 274 -11.10 -31.53 3.58
CA CYS A 274 -11.90 -32.38 2.69
C CYS A 274 -12.96 -33.19 3.46
N VAL A 275 -12.60 -33.73 4.64
CA VAL A 275 -13.50 -34.55 5.45
C VAL A 275 -14.58 -33.74 6.16
N TYR A 276 -14.21 -32.61 6.76
CA TYR A 276 -15.10 -31.70 7.49
C TYR A 276 -15.79 -30.67 6.59
N GLN A 277 -15.39 -30.58 5.33
CA GLN A 277 -15.94 -29.69 4.31
C GLN A 277 -15.81 -28.19 4.64
N SER A 278 -14.96 -27.83 5.61
CA SER A 278 -14.67 -26.45 5.98
C SER A 278 -13.25 -26.35 6.53
N TYR A 279 -12.56 -25.25 6.22
CA TYR A 279 -11.29 -24.91 6.86
C TYR A 279 -11.51 -24.28 8.24
N ASP A 280 -12.62 -23.57 8.39
CA ASP A 280 -13.01 -22.84 9.57
C ASP A 280 -14.12 -23.60 10.29
N CYS A 281 -13.77 -24.76 10.84
CA CYS A 281 -14.65 -25.52 11.71
C CYS A 281 -13.94 -25.97 13.00
N PRO A 282 -14.70 -26.24 14.08
CA PRO A 282 -14.15 -26.57 15.40
C PRO A 282 -13.11 -27.68 15.39
N GLU A 283 -13.33 -28.72 14.58
CA GLU A 283 -12.45 -29.88 14.45
C GLU A 283 -11.11 -29.51 13.79
N VAL A 284 -11.16 -28.69 12.74
CA VAL A 284 -9.96 -28.23 12.03
C VAL A 284 -9.16 -27.24 12.87
N TRP A 285 -9.82 -26.37 13.66
CA TRP A 285 -9.14 -25.49 14.62
C TRP A 285 -8.38 -26.27 15.70
N THR A 286 -8.97 -27.33 16.26
CA THR A 286 -8.28 -28.22 17.21
C THR A 286 -7.03 -28.85 16.59
N LEU A 287 -7.11 -29.32 15.34
CA LEU A 287 -5.98 -29.94 14.62
C LEU A 287 -4.86 -28.94 14.31
N ARG A 288 -5.22 -27.72 13.90
CA ARG A 288 -4.29 -26.62 13.65
C ARG A 288 -3.55 -26.22 14.93
N ARG A 289 -4.26 -26.05 16.05
CA ARG A 289 -3.65 -25.81 17.37
C ARG A 289 -2.67 -26.92 17.75
N PHE A 290 -3.00 -28.18 17.48
CA PHE A 290 -2.10 -29.29 17.76
C PHE A 290 -0.84 -29.28 16.88
N ARG A 291 -1.00 -28.98 15.57
CA ARG A 291 0.12 -28.80 14.63
C ARG A 291 1.10 -27.75 15.16
N ASP A 292 0.59 -26.60 15.54
CA ASP A 292 1.43 -25.45 15.87
C ASP A 292 2.02 -25.55 17.27
N ASN A 293 1.19 -25.87 18.26
CA ASN A 293 1.63 -25.89 19.65
C ASN A 293 2.41 -27.15 20.05
N THR A 294 2.34 -28.21 19.25
CA THR A 294 2.98 -29.50 19.56
C THR A 294 3.91 -29.99 18.45
N LEU A 295 3.40 -30.18 17.23
CA LEU A 295 4.20 -30.81 16.17
C LEU A 295 5.37 -29.93 15.72
N ARG A 296 5.15 -28.63 15.51
CA ARG A 296 6.20 -27.67 15.10
C ARG A 296 7.38 -27.61 16.10
N LYS A 297 7.13 -27.87 17.39
CA LYS A 297 8.16 -27.84 18.45
C LYS A 297 9.14 -29.02 18.41
N SER A 298 8.88 -30.06 17.62
CA SER A 298 9.71 -31.26 17.57
C SER A 298 10.28 -31.51 16.16
N ILE A 299 11.47 -32.12 16.08
CA ILE A 299 12.11 -32.47 14.78
C ILE A 299 11.25 -33.48 14.01
N PHE A 300 10.70 -34.47 14.71
CA PHE A 300 9.81 -35.47 14.12
C PHE A 300 8.48 -34.86 13.68
N GLY A 301 7.89 -33.96 14.48
CA GLY A 301 6.65 -33.28 14.11
C GLY A 301 6.82 -32.36 12.91
N ARG A 302 7.95 -31.64 12.80
CA ARG A 302 8.29 -30.85 11.60
C ARG A 302 8.44 -31.73 10.35
N THR A 303 9.05 -32.91 10.49
CA THR A 303 9.17 -33.87 9.37
C THR A 303 7.81 -34.41 8.96
N PHE A 304 6.94 -34.74 9.92
CA PHE A 304 5.56 -35.16 9.66
C PHE A 304 4.75 -34.09 8.94
N ILE A 305 4.83 -32.83 9.37
CA ILE A 305 4.16 -31.69 8.72
C ILE A 305 4.61 -31.60 7.26
N LYS A 306 5.92 -31.65 6.98
CA LYS A 306 6.44 -31.61 5.61
C LYS A 306 5.88 -32.75 4.75
N CYS A 307 5.94 -34.00 5.22
CA CYS A 307 5.39 -35.13 4.49
C CYS A 307 3.87 -34.98 4.26
N TYR A 308 3.14 -34.49 5.26
CA TYR A 308 1.71 -34.24 5.16
C TYR A 308 1.40 -33.23 4.05
N TYR A 309 2.05 -32.08 4.04
CA TYR A 309 1.82 -31.03 3.04
C TYR A 309 2.28 -31.43 1.63
N VAL A 310 3.26 -32.32 1.50
CA VAL A 310 3.68 -32.87 0.19
C VAL A 310 2.70 -33.92 -0.35
N ILE A 311 2.19 -34.82 0.50
CA ILE A 311 1.45 -36.01 0.07
C ILE A 311 -0.07 -35.76 0.06
N SER A 312 -0.58 -35.05 1.06
CA SER A 312 -2.03 -34.88 1.25
C SER A 312 -2.77 -34.17 0.11
N PRO A 313 -2.20 -33.17 -0.60
CA PRO A 313 -2.90 -32.53 -1.73
C PRO A 313 -3.12 -33.50 -2.88
N THR A 314 -2.11 -34.34 -3.18
CA THR A 314 -2.21 -35.36 -4.22
C THR A 314 -3.26 -36.41 -3.87
N ILE A 315 -3.29 -36.88 -2.62
CA ILE A 315 -4.31 -37.84 -2.16
C ILE A 315 -5.72 -37.25 -2.27
N VAL A 316 -5.93 -36.02 -1.78
CA VAL A 316 -7.26 -35.38 -1.84
C VAL A 316 -7.68 -35.13 -3.28
N LYS A 317 -6.76 -34.74 -4.18
CA LYS A 317 -7.07 -34.56 -5.60
C LYS A 317 -7.57 -35.85 -6.28
N PHE A 318 -6.99 -37.00 -5.94
CA PHE A 318 -7.38 -38.27 -6.55
C PHE A 318 -8.57 -38.95 -5.87
N PHE A 319 -8.77 -38.73 -4.56
CA PHE A 319 -9.71 -39.52 -3.77
C PHE A 319 -10.76 -38.70 -3.00
N GLY A 320 -10.62 -37.37 -2.91
CA GLY A 320 -11.45 -36.50 -2.06
C GLY A 320 -12.94 -36.48 -2.43
N ASP A 321 -13.27 -36.59 -3.72
CA ASP A 321 -14.66 -36.55 -4.20
C ASP A 321 -15.43 -37.87 -3.98
N TYR A 322 -14.72 -38.95 -3.62
CA TYR A 322 -15.36 -40.23 -3.36
C TYR A 322 -15.97 -40.23 -1.95
N LYS A 323 -17.27 -40.54 -1.85
CA LYS A 323 -17.96 -40.70 -0.55
C LYS A 323 -17.24 -41.65 0.41
N ILE A 324 -16.52 -42.64 -0.13
CA ILE A 324 -15.72 -43.60 0.64
C ILE A 324 -14.57 -42.92 1.40
N PHE A 325 -13.98 -41.85 0.84
CA PHE A 325 -12.90 -41.10 1.48
C PHE A 325 -13.38 -40.47 2.79
N ASN A 326 -14.51 -39.77 2.77
CA ASN A 326 -15.09 -39.19 3.98
C ASN A 326 -15.50 -40.27 5.00
N LEU A 327 -16.14 -41.36 4.55
CA LEU A 327 -16.53 -42.48 5.41
C LEU A 327 -15.33 -43.17 6.10
N MET A 328 -14.17 -43.20 5.45
CA MET A 328 -12.95 -43.79 6.00
C MET A 328 -12.25 -42.86 6.99
N PHE A 329 -12.07 -41.59 6.62
CA PHE A 329 -11.23 -40.66 7.39
C PHE A 329 -11.97 -39.93 8.51
N LYS A 330 -13.29 -39.70 8.39
CA LYS A 330 -14.07 -38.98 9.40
C LYS A 330 -14.06 -39.65 10.78
N PRO A 331 -14.31 -40.96 10.94
CA PRO A 331 -14.28 -41.59 12.26
C PRO A 331 -12.89 -41.55 12.91
N ILE A 332 -11.84 -41.61 12.09
CA ILE A 332 -10.44 -41.54 12.55
C ILE A 332 -10.13 -40.13 13.05
N LEU A 333 -10.50 -39.11 12.28
CA LEU A 333 -10.29 -37.72 12.63
C LEU A 333 -11.13 -37.32 13.85
N ASP A 334 -12.42 -37.68 13.91
CA ASP A 334 -13.29 -37.36 15.04
C ASP A 334 -12.73 -37.92 16.36
N LYS A 335 -12.28 -39.19 16.33
CA LYS A 335 -11.65 -39.82 17.50
C LYS A 335 -10.36 -39.11 17.91
N PHE A 336 -9.58 -38.65 16.94
CA PHE A 336 -8.35 -37.93 17.21
C PHE A 336 -8.62 -36.52 17.78
N VAL A 337 -9.56 -35.79 17.18
CA VAL A 337 -10.02 -34.46 17.62
C VAL A 337 -10.55 -34.51 19.05
N ASN A 338 -11.45 -35.47 19.37
CA ASN A 338 -11.98 -35.63 20.72
C ASN A 338 -10.86 -35.85 21.75
N LYS A 339 -9.88 -36.69 21.41
CA LYS A 339 -8.71 -36.94 22.28
C LYS A 339 -7.82 -35.71 22.46
N LEU A 340 -7.73 -34.84 21.45
CA LEU A 340 -7.00 -33.57 21.56
C LEU A 340 -7.77 -32.58 22.43
N GLN A 341 -9.10 -32.50 22.28
CA GLN A 341 -9.93 -31.65 23.13
C GLN A 341 -9.86 -32.05 24.60
N GLU A 342 -9.90 -33.36 24.90
CA GLU A 342 -9.67 -33.88 26.26
C GLU A 342 -8.29 -33.50 26.83
N LYS A 343 -7.30 -33.26 25.96
CA LYS A 343 -5.95 -32.80 26.33
C LYS A 343 -5.81 -31.27 26.41
N GLY A 344 -6.91 -30.52 26.23
CA GLY A 344 -6.93 -29.06 26.34
C GLY A 344 -6.69 -28.32 25.02
N PHE A 345 -6.71 -28.99 23.87
CA PHE A 345 -6.73 -28.29 22.58
C PHE A 345 -8.15 -27.81 22.29
N GLU A 346 -8.39 -26.52 22.48
CA GLU A 346 -9.72 -25.95 22.28
C GLU A 346 -10.20 -26.06 20.82
N SER A 347 -11.51 -26.08 20.66
CA SER A 347 -12.22 -26.06 19.38
C SER A 347 -12.83 -24.70 19.07
N THR A 348 -12.33 -23.66 19.74
CA THR A 348 -12.65 -22.25 19.50
C THR A 348 -11.83 -21.73 18.31
N PHE A 349 -12.29 -20.63 17.71
CA PHE A 349 -11.64 -19.99 16.58
C PHE A 349 -10.12 -19.89 16.78
N TYR A 350 -9.36 -20.23 15.74
CA TYR A 350 -7.90 -20.28 15.80
C TYR A 350 -7.31 -19.66 14.54
N SER A 351 -6.43 -18.68 14.74
CA SER A 351 -5.52 -18.19 13.71
C SER A 351 -4.23 -18.99 13.77
N ASP A 352 -3.72 -19.41 12.60
CA ASP A 352 -2.47 -20.16 12.53
C ASP A 352 -1.33 -19.29 13.05
N MET A 353 -0.37 -19.91 13.75
CA MET A 353 0.87 -19.18 14.06
C MET A 353 1.57 -18.95 12.72
N GLY A 354 1.73 -17.69 12.31
CA GLY A 354 2.58 -17.33 11.17
C GLY A 354 3.96 -17.98 11.34
N ASP A 355 4.50 -18.52 10.25
CA ASP A 355 5.89 -19.01 10.23
C ASP A 355 6.89 -17.84 10.28
#